data_AF-A0A4Q3IE04-F1
#
_entry.id   AF-A0A4Q3IE04-F1
#
_cell.length_a   1.000
_cell.length_b   1.000
_cell.length_c   1.000
_cell.angle_alpha   90.00
_cell.angle_beta   90.00
_cell.angle_gamma   90.00
#
_symmetry.space_group_name_H-M   'P 1'
#
loop_
_entity.id
_entity.type
_entity.pdbx_description
1 polymer ?
#
loop_
_entity_poly.entity_id
_entity_poly.type
_entity_poly.pdbx_seq_one_letter_code
_entity_poly.pdbx_strand_id
1 'polypeptide(L)'
;MPLGLALLLVGGALPVVAGLFAIAFGISMGLSSIVRGTVPLQLFGPVGFGTTMGKLSAPGLVIKAAAPLVFAVSLERGGVMLSTLLLIGFSALAAGALFLLARSRPA
;
A
#
# COMPACT_ATOMS: atom_id res chain seq x y z
N MET A 1 5.10 4.36 3.70
CA MET A 1 4.14 3.58 4.52
C MET A 1 4.74 3.12 5.85
N PRO A 2 5.82 2.32 5.90
CA PRO A 2 6.32 1.78 7.18
C PRO A 2 6.82 2.86 8.16
N LEU A 3 7.52 3.91 7.67
CA LEU A 3 7.94 5.02 8.53
C LEU A 3 6.77 5.83 9.11
N GLY A 4 5.70 6.02 8.32
CA GLY A 4 4.52 6.76 8.77
C GLY A 4 3.68 5.97 9.78
N LEU A 5 3.58 4.64 9.61
CA LEU A 5 3.00 3.74 10.60
C LEU A 5 3.85 3.68 11.88
N ALA A 6 5.18 3.65 11.76
CA ALA A 6 6.09 3.71 12.90
C ALA A 6 5.97 5.01 13.70
N LEU A 7 5.76 6.15 13.02
CA LEU A 7 5.47 7.44 13.68
C LEU A 7 4.15 7.41 14.45
N LEU A 8 3.13 6.70 13.98
CA LEU A 8 1.88 6.51 14.73
C LEU A 8 2.07 5.64 16.00
N LEU A 9 3.02 4.69 15.97
CA LEU A 9 3.33 3.84 17.12
C LEU A 9 4.07 4.58 18.25
N VAL A 10 4.85 5.62 17.91
CA VAL A 10 5.65 6.39 18.89
C VAL A 10 4.94 7.70 19.29
N GLY A 11 4.20 8.33 18.38
CA GLY A 11 3.59 9.64 18.58
C GLY A 11 2.19 9.63 19.22
N GLY A 12 1.55 8.47 19.35
CA GLY A 12 0.17 8.38 19.88
C GLY A 12 -0.87 9.17 19.07
N ALA A 13 -2.06 9.39 19.66
CA ALA A 13 -3.19 10.09 19.03
C ALA A 13 -3.05 11.63 19.01
N LEU A 14 -1.82 12.16 18.95
CA LEU A 14 -1.59 13.60 18.89
C LEU A 14 -2.06 14.15 17.53
N PRO A 15 -3.05 15.07 17.48
CA PRO A 15 -3.67 15.53 16.24
C PRO A 15 -2.67 16.10 15.22
N VAL A 16 -1.59 16.71 15.72
CA VAL A 16 -0.53 17.31 14.91
C VAL A 16 0.27 16.24 14.15
N VAL A 17 0.62 15.13 14.80
CA VAL A 17 1.36 14.02 14.19
C VAL A 17 0.50 13.34 13.12
N ALA A 18 -0.79 13.16 13.39
CA ALA A 18 -1.75 12.64 12.43
C ALA A 18 -1.90 13.57 11.20
N GLY A 19 -1.94 14.89 11.41
CA GLY A 19 -1.99 15.88 10.33
C GLY A 19 -0.76 15.84 9.42
N LEU A 20 0.44 15.80 10.00
CA LEU A 20 1.70 15.68 9.24
C LEU A 20 1.78 14.37 8.45
N PHE A 21 1.35 13.26 9.07
CA PHE A 21 1.24 11.97 8.36
C PHE A 21 0.26 12.07 7.19
N ALA A 22 -0.92 12.65 7.39
CA ALA A 22 -1.94 12.78 6.34
C ALA A 22 -1.44 13.61 5.15
N ILE A 23 -0.72 14.71 5.40
CA ILE A 23 -0.13 15.54 4.34
C ILE A 23 0.91 14.74 3.55
N ALA A 24 1.88 14.13 4.24
CA ALA A 24 2.93 13.35 3.59
C ALA A 24 2.37 12.15 2.81
N PHE A 25 1.37 11.47 3.39
CA PHE A 25 0.64 10.38 2.76
C PHE A 25 -0.11 10.86 1.51
N GLY A 26 -0.81 12.00 1.61
CA GLY A 26 -1.53 12.61 0.50
C GLY A 26 -0.63 12.98 -0.67
N ILE A 27 0.51 13.61 -0.40
CA ILE A 27 1.52 13.94 -1.41
C ILE A 27 2.03 12.66 -2.11
N SER A 28 2.36 11.64 -1.32
CA SER A 28 2.85 10.36 -1.84
C SER A 28 1.81 9.66 -2.72
N MET A 29 0.54 9.65 -2.30
CA MET A 29 -0.57 9.08 -3.06
C MET A 29 -0.83 9.84 -4.36
N GLY A 30 -0.79 11.18 -4.31
CA GLY A 30 -0.95 12.02 -5.50
C GLY A 30 0.14 11.76 -6.53
N LEU A 31 1.41 11.74 -6.11
CA LEU A 31 2.54 11.43 -6.99
C LEU A 31 2.43 10.03 -7.59
N SER A 32 2.07 9.02 -6.79
CA SER A 32 1.92 7.65 -7.28
C SER A 32 0.79 7.52 -8.31
N SER A 33 -0.30 8.30 -8.16
CA SER A 33 -1.38 8.35 -9.15
C SER A 33 -0.91 8.92 -10.49
N ILE A 34 -0.10 9.97 -10.47
CA ILE A 34 0.46 10.57 -11.70
C ILE A 34 1.41 9.58 -12.39
N VAL A 35 2.37 9.02 -11.65
CA VAL A 35 3.37 8.09 -12.19
C VAL A 35 2.70 6.84 -12.79
N ARG A 36 1.69 6.27 -12.11
CA ARG A 36 0.93 5.13 -12.63
C ARG A 36 0.11 5.47 -13.87
N GLY A 37 -0.24 6.73 -14.09
CA GLY A 37 -0.94 7.18 -15.30
C GLY A 37 0.00 7.40 -16.48
N THR A 38 1.19 7.96 -16.24
CA THR A 38 2.10 8.40 -17.31
C THR A 38 3.14 7.35 -17.70
N VAL A 39 3.71 6.63 -16.73
CA VAL A 39 4.81 5.68 -16.97
C VAL A 39 4.39 4.45 -17.78
N PRO A 40 3.27 3.76 -17.49
CA PRO A 40 2.90 2.60 -18.28
C PRO A 40 2.32 3.00 -19.65
N LEU A 41 1.81 4.23 -19.81
CA LEU A 41 1.37 4.75 -21.12
C LEU A 41 2.58 4.95 -22.04
N GLN A 42 3.69 5.47 -21.50
CA GLN A 42 4.96 5.60 -22.21
C GLN A 42 5.60 4.22 -22.52
N LEU A 43 5.53 3.27 -21.58
CA LEU A 43 6.15 1.94 -21.73
C LEU A 43 5.38 0.98 -22.65
N PHE A 44 4.05 0.97 -22.58
CA PHE A 44 3.21 0.01 -23.31
C PHE A 44 2.54 0.61 -24.56
N GLY A 45 2.66 1.92 -24.77
CA GLY A 45 2.00 2.64 -25.85
C GLY A 45 0.47 2.71 -25.68
N PRO A 46 -0.23 3.50 -26.52
CA PRO A 46 -1.68 3.71 -26.39
C PRO A 46 -2.53 2.47 -26.77
N VAL A 47 -2.00 1.58 -27.62
CA VAL A 47 -2.73 0.39 -28.10
C VAL A 47 -2.63 -0.74 -27.07
N GLY A 48 -3.73 -1.08 -26.41
CA GLY A 48 -3.78 -2.17 -25.42
C GLY A 48 -3.32 -1.80 -24.00
N PHE A 49 -3.06 -0.50 -23.74
CA PHE A 49 -2.76 0.01 -22.39
C PHE A 49 -3.88 -0.31 -21.40
N GLY A 50 -5.14 -0.02 -21.76
CA GLY A 50 -6.30 -0.25 -20.89
C GLY A 50 -6.48 -1.71 -20.51
N THR A 51 -6.24 -2.65 -21.44
CA THR A 51 -6.32 -4.09 -21.18
C THR A 51 -5.16 -4.60 -20.31
N THR A 52 -3.94 -4.09 -20.52
CA THR A 52 -2.76 -4.48 -19.72
C THR A 52 -2.85 -3.93 -18.30
N MET A 53 -3.23 -2.66 -18.16
CA MET A 53 -3.45 -2.02 -16.85
C MET A 53 -4.66 -2.62 -16.13
N GLY A 54 -5.71 -3.00 -16.86
CA GLY A 54 -6.88 -3.69 -16.32
C GLY A 54 -6.54 -5.07 -15.75
N LYS A 55 -5.77 -5.89 -16.48
CA LYS A 55 -5.30 -7.21 -15.99
C LYS A 55 -4.40 -7.09 -14.75
N LEU A 56 -3.54 -6.07 -14.70
CA LEU A 56 -2.68 -5.79 -13.54
C LEU A 56 -3.48 -5.27 -12.33
N SER A 57 -4.54 -4.50 -12.57
CA SER A 57 -5.35 -3.90 -11.50
C SER A 57 -6.38 -4.86 -10.92
N ALA A 58 -6.90 -5.80 -11.70
CA ALA A 58 -7.93 -6.76 -11.30
C ALA A 58 -7.60 -7.53 -10.00
N PRO A 59 -6.46 -8.22 -9.85
CA PRO A 59 -6.13 -8.90 -8.60
C PRO A 59 -5.96 -7.92 -7.42
N GLY A 60 -5.44 -6.72 -7.70
CA GLY A 60 -5.30 -5.67 -6.69
C GLY A 60 -6.65 -5.16 -6.17
N LEU A 61 -7.67 -5.06 -7.02
CA LEU A 61 -9.03 -4.69 -6.60
C LEU A 61 -9.67 -5.78 -5.73
N VAL A 62 -9.51 -7.06 -6.10
CA VAL A 62 -10.04 -8.18 -5.30
C VAL A 62 -9.43 -8.19 -3.90
N ILE A 63 -8.12 -8.02 -3.79
CA ILE A 63 -7.42 -7.94 -2.50
C ILE A 63 -7.89 -6.71 -1.70
N LYS A 64 -8.05 -5.55 -2.34
CA LYS A 64 -8.57 -4.34 -1.69
C LYS A 64 -10.01 -4.48 -1.20
N ALA A 65 -10.85 -5.23 -1.90
CA ALA A 65 -12.22 -5.51 -1.49
C ALA A 65 -12.28 -6.51 -0.32
N ALA A 66 -11.36 -7.48 -0.26
CA ALA A 66 -11.25 -8.42 0.83
C ALA A 66 -10.64 -7.82 2.11
N ALA A 67 -9.79 -6.79 1.98
CA ALA A 67 -9.03 -6.23 3.09
C ALA A 67 -9.90 -5.69 4.26
N PRO A 68 -10.98 -4.91 4.05
CA PRO A 68 -11.83 -4.43 5.15
C PRO A 68 -12.53 -5.58 5.89
N LEU A 69 -12.99 -6.60 5.18
CA LEU A 69 -13.63 -7.77 5.76
C LEU A 69 -12.66 -8.57 6.63
N VAL A 70 -11.47 -8.87 6.12
CA VAL A 70 -10.43 -9.59 6.86
C VAL A 70 -9.98 -8.79 8.09
N PHE A 71 -9.87 -7.46 7.95
CA PHE A 71 -9.52 -6.57 9.06
C PHE A 71 -10.61 -6.53 10.14
N ALA A 72 -11.89 -6.40 9.74
CA ALA A 72 -13.02 -6.39 10.67
C ALA A 72 -13.10 -7.70 11.47
N VAL A 73 -13.01 -8.86 10.78
CA VAL A 73 -13.02 -10.18 11.44
C VAL A 73 -11.83 -10.36 12.38
N SER A 74 -10.65 -9.85 12.00
CA SER A 74 -9.45 -9.92 12.86
C SER A 74 -9.62 -9.05 14.11
N LEU A 75 -10.22 -7.86 13.96
CA LEU A 75 -10.46 -6.93 15.06
C LEU A 75 -11.48 -7.50 16.06
N GLU A 76 -12.53 -8.13 15.56
CA GLU A 76 -13.60 -8.72 16.37
C GLU A 76 -13.14 -9.96 17.15
N ARG A 77 -12.24 -10.78 16.57
CA ARG A 77 -11.77 -12.03 17.20
C ARG A 77 -10.47 -11.90 18.00
N GLY A 78 -9.61 -10.95 17.66
CA GLY A 78 -8.25 -10.85 18.20
C GLY A 78 -7.94 -9.56 18.96
N GLY A 79 -8.85 -8.57 18.96
CA GLY A 79 -8.62 -7.26 19.55
C GLY A 79 -7.60 -6.40 18.78
N VAL A 80 -7.48 -5.12 19.18
CA VAL A 80 -6.68 -4.11 18.47
C VAL A 80 -5.20 -4.51 18.32
N MET A 81 -4.62 -5.15 19.34
CA MET A 81 -3.20 -5.50 19.35
C MET A 81 -2.86 -6.59 18.31
N LEU A 82 -3.67 -7.65 18.21
CA LEU A 82 -3.42 -8.74 17.26
C LEU A 82 -3.63 -8.29 15.81
N SER A 83 -4.67 -7.49 15.55
CA SER A 83 -4.94 -6.91 14.23
C SER A 83 -3.82 -5.98 13.76
N THR A 84 -3.26 -5.19 14.68
CA THR A 84 -2.14 -4.29 14.37
C THR A 84 -0.88 -5.09 14.05
N LEU A 85 -0.58 -6.15 14.80
CA LEU A 85 0.55 -7.04 14.51
C LEU A 85 0.41 -7.75 13.16
N LEU A 86 -0.80 -8.20 12.80
CA LEU A 86 -1.07 -8.79 11.49
C LEU A 86 -0.85 -7.80 10.35
N LEU A 87 -1.31 -6.56 10.50
CA LEU A 87 -1.09 -5.50 9.50
C LEU A 87 0.40 -5.21 9.31
N ILE A 88 1.16 -5.15 10.40
CA ILE A 88 2.62 -4.96 10.38
C ILE A 88 3.28 -6.16 9.68
N GLY A 89 2.88 -7.39 10.00
CA GLY A 89 3.40 -8.62 9.39
C GLY A 89 3.17 -8.65 7.88
N PHE A 90 1.95 -8.39 7.41
CA PHE A 90 1.65 -8.31 5.98
C PHE A 90 2.42 -7.20 5.27
N SER A 91 2.55 -6.04 5.91
CA SER A 91 3.32 -4.92 5.34
C SER A 91 4.81 -5.25 5.25
N ALA A 92 5.38 -5.95 6.23
CA ALA A 92 6.78 -6.38 6.23
C ALA A 92 7.05 -7.45 5.17
N LEU A 93 6.14 -8.42 5.02
CA LEU A 93 6.21 -9.44 3.96
C LEU A 93 6.16 -8.81 2.57
N ALA A 94 5.23 -7.88 2.34
CA ALA A 94 5.13 -7.16 1.08
C ALA A 94 6.41 -6.36 0.78
N ALA A 95 6.97 -5.68 1.78
CA ALA A 95 8.23 -4.96 1.65
C ALA A 95 9.42 -5.89 1.35
N GLY A 96 9.52 -7.04 2.03
CA GLY A 96 10.54 -8.05 1.78
C GLY A 96 10.45 -8.65 0.38
N ALA A 97 9.24 -9.00 -0.08
CA ALA A 97 9.02 -9.51 -1.43
C ALA A 97 9.42 -8.49 -2.50
N LEU A 98 9.07 -7.21 -2.32
CA LEU A 98 9.49 -6.13 -3.21
C LEU A 98 11.01 -5.92 -3.21
N PHE A 99 11.65 -6.01 -2.04
CA PHE A 99 13.11 -5.89 -1.92
C PHE A 99 13.85 -7.04 -2.60
N LEU A 100 13.36 -8.28 -2.44
CA LEU A 100 13.91 -9.44 -3.14
C LEU A 100 13.74 -9.29 -4.65
N LEU A 101 12.55 -8.90 -5.12
CA LEU A 101 12.29 -8.66 -6.53
C LEU A 101 13.17 -7.55 -7.12
N ALA A 102 13.50 -6.52 -6.33
CA ALA A 102 14.43 -5.47 -6.72
C ALA A 102 15.88 -5.97 -6.85
N ARG A 103 16.30 -6.94 -6.02
CA ARG A 103 17.62 -7.58 -6.14
C ARG A 103 17.69 -8.62 -7.26
N SER A 104 16.57 -9.25 -7.62
CA SER A 104 16.50 -10.26 -8.67
C SER A 104 16.44 -9.71 -10.08
N ARG A 105 16.36 -8.38 -10.26
CA ARG A 105 16.53 -7.76 -11.58
C ARG A 105 18.02 -7.51 -11.84
N PRO A 106 18.71 -8.32 -12.66
CA PRO A 106 20.01 -7.91 -13.19
C PRO A 106 19.79 -6.66 -14.06
N ALA A 107 20.72 -5.71 -13.93
CA ALA A 107 20.80 -4.52 -14.80
C ALA A 107 21.08 -4.93 -16.26
#